data_AF-A0A2E0SJ11-F1
#
_entry.id   AF-A0A2E0SJ11-F1
#
_cell.length_a   1.000
_cell.length_b   1.000
_cell.length_c   1.000
_cell.angle_alpha   90.00
_cell.angle_beta   90.00
_cell.angle_gamma   90.00
#
_symmetry.space_group_name_H-M   'P 1'
#
loop_
_entity.id
_entity.type
_entity.pdbx_description
1 polymer ?
#
loop_
_entity_poly.entity_id
_entity_poly.type
_entity_poly.pdbx_seq_one_letter_code
_entity_poly.pdbx_strand_id
1 'polypeptide(L)'
;MSLEVKQNILTELEQLPLIDPHTHINPHSAASTTLADIMGYHYYTELAHSAGLPKARIEEPGIDPKEKVGRLVEKLGDLDNTTQLSWLIEIAQEFFEFEDEKITSSNWEKLYDTALAKMSESDWEQQVLKQSKLEQVYLTNDFDDPLEGFDTNLYVPCLRTDDLVFHFTKQTTRERLAKATGVEVGNAATLKDAIGKLFAHFTSNNARACAISLPPTFSPQQVSVASVEPVLKQVLAGNAVSVDEANTLSCFIF
;
A
#
# COMPACT_ATOMS: atom_id res chain seq x y z
N MET A 1 2.28 2.13 -37.25
CA MET A 1 1.53 0.96 -36.75
C MET A 1 0.05 1.25 -36.95
N SER A 2 -0.69 0.39 -37.66
CA SER A 2 -2.14 0.60 -37.89
C SER A 2 -2.92 0.44 -36.57
N LEU A 3 -4.13 0.99 -36.53
CA LEU A 3 -5.04 0.83 -35.39
C LEU A 3 -5.36 -0.66 -35.14
N GLU A 4 -5.51 -1.42 -36.22
CA GLU A 4 -5.73 -2.88 -36.18
C GLU A 4 -4.58 -3.63 -35.50
N VAL A 5 -3.32 -3.32 -35.83
CA VAL A 5 -2.17 -3.97 -35.18
C VAL A 5 -2.10 -3.64 -33.69
N LYS A 6 -2.41 -2.40 -33.30
CA LYS A 6 -2.50 -2.01 -31.88
C LYS A 6 -3.57 -2.81 -31.15
N GLN A 7 -4.77 -2.91 -31.73
CA GLN A 7 -5.88 -3.62 -31.13
C GLN A 7 -5.57 -5.11 -30.98
N ASN A 8 -4.99 -5.74 -32.00
CA ASN A 8 -4.62 -7.15 -31.94
C ASN A 8 -3.60 -7.41 -30.83
N ILE A 9 -2.56 -6.58 -30.71
CA ILE A 9 -1.57 -6.72 -29.63
C ILE A 9 -2.23 -6.54 -28.26
N LEU A 10 -3.07 -5.52 -28.08
CA LEU A 10 -3.75 -5.26 -26.81
C LEU A 10 -4.64 -6.46 -26.41
N THR A 11 -5.45 -6.97 -27.33
CA THR A 11 -6.33 -8.11 -27.07
C THR A 11 -5.56 -9.35 -26.63
N GLU A 12 -4.38 -9.62 -27.20
CA GLU A 12 -3.52 -10.74 -26.77
C GLU A 12 -2.90 -10.49 -25.38
N LEU A 13 -2.44 -9.27 -25.11
CA LEU A 13 -1.88 -8.90 -23.80
C LEU A 13 -2.93 -9.00 -22.69
N GLU A 14 -4.16 -8.58 -22.96
CA GLU A 14 -5.27 -8.65 -22.03
C GLU A 14 -5.63 -10.10 -21.65
N GLN A 15 -5.24 -11.12 -22.41
CA GLN A 15 -5.48 -12.53 -22.04
C GLN A 15 -4.50 -13.08 -21.02
N LEU A 16 -3.38 -12.41 -20.77
CA LEU A 16 -2.34 -12.95 -19.92
C LEU A 16 -2.75 -12.90 -18.44
N PRO A 17 -2.60 -14.02 -17.69
CA PRO A 17 -2.66 -13.96 -16.24
C PRO A 17 -1.48 -13.14 -15.71
N LEU A 18 -1.72 -12.44 -14.60
CA LEU A 18 -0.81 -11.50 -14.00
C LEU A 18 -0.41 -11.95 -12.60
N ILE A 19 0.87 -11.74 -12.29
CA ILE A 19 1.38 -11.68 -10.92
C ILE A 19 1.65 -10.21 -10.67
N ASP A 20 0.91 -9.59 -9.74
CA ASP A 20 1.18 -8.22 -9.34
C ASP A 20 2.40 -8.23 -8.38
N PRO A 21 3.55 -7.70 -8.81
CA PRO A 21 4.80 -7.84 -8.08
C PRO A 21 4.91 -6.88 -6.88
N HIS A 22 3.99 -5.92 -6.70
CA HIS A 22 4.03 -5.00 -5.57
C HIS A 22 2.70 -4.27 -5.32
N THR A 23 2.11 -4.51 -4.14
CA THR A 23 0.89 -3.82 -3.69
C THR A 23 0.95 -3.45 -2.21
N HIS A 24 -0.05 -2.68 -1.77
CA HIS A 24 -0.36 -2.39 -0.37
C HIS A 24 -1.70 -3.00 0.08
N ILE A 25 -2.08 -4.14 -0.53
CA ILE A 25 -3.30 -4.85 -0.16
C ILE A 25 -3.22 -5.37 1.27
N ASN A 26 -4.31 -5.24 2.03
CA ASN A 26 -4.51 -5.97 3.28
C ASN A 26 -5.12 -7.34 2.96
N PRO A 27 -4.41 -8.46 3.19
CA PRO A 27 -4.91 -9.79 2.79
C PRO A 27 -6.14 -10.26 3.58
N HIS A 28 -6.53 -9.57 4.65
CA HIS A 28 -7.75 -9.88 5.41
C HIS A 28 -8.98 -9.07 4.96
N SER A 29 -8.79 -8.11 4.05
CA SER A 29 -9.82 -7.22 3.54
C SER A 29 -9.38 -6.68 2.18
N ALA A 30 -9.10 -7.59 1.24
CA ALA A 30 -8.40 -7.24 0.01
C ALA A 30 -9.28 -6.44 -0.96
N ALA A 31 -10.54 -6.83 -1.11
CA ALA A 31 -11.49 -6.14 -1.95
C ALA A 31 -12.23 -5.01 -1.21
N SER A 32 -12.66 -3.99 -1.95
CA SER A 32 -13.52 -2.92 -1.45
C SER A 32 -14.87 -3.45 -1.00
N THR A 33 -15.44 -2.80 0.02
CA THR A 33 -16.77 -3.09 0.59
C THR A 33 -17.81 -2.03 0.20
N THR A 34 -17.36 -0.81 -0.09
CA THR A 34 -18.19 0.27 -0.62
C THR A 34 -17.44 1.08 -1.67
N LEU A 35 -18.17 1.88 -2.47
CA LEU A 35 -17.55 2.82 -3.41
C LEU A 35 -16.69 3.89 -2.70
N ALA A 36 -16.88 4.10 -1.39
CA ALA A 36 -16.03 4.99 -0.60
C ALA A 36 -14.61 4.44 -0.38
N ASP A 37 -14.40 3.12 -0.47
CA ASP A 37 -13.05 2.54 -0.39
C ASP A 37 -12.25 2.86 -1.67
N ILE A 38 -12.94 3.00 -2.80
CA ILE A 38 -12.37 3.38 -4.09
C ILE A 38 -12.22 4.90 -4.17
N MET A 39 -13.33 5.64 -4.10
CA MET A 39 -13.33 7.10 -4.26
C MET A 39 -12.74 7.84 -3.06
N GLY A 40 -12.78 7.24 -1.87
CA GLY A 40 -12.12 7.80 -0.69
C GLY A 40 -10.62 7.58 -0.67
N TYR A 41 -10.07 6.81 -1.61
CA TYR A 41 -8.63 6.62 -1.77
C TYR A 41 -7.97 7.91 -2.28
N HIS A 42 -6.70 8.07 -1.91
CA HIS A 42 -5.95 9.30 -2.06
C HIS A 42 -5.89 9.85 -3.51
N TYR A 43 -5.95 8.99 -4.54
CA TYR A 43 -6.02 9.42 -5.94
C TYR A 43 -7.15 10.42 -6.22
N TYR A 44 -8.33 10.22 -5.62
CA TYR A 44 -9.49 11.05 -5.90
C TYR A 44 -9.67 12.16 -4.86
N THR A 45 -9.38 11.88 -3.59
CA THR A 45 -9.52 12.88 -2.53
C THR A 45 -8.49 14.00 -2.66
N GLU A 46 -7.24 13.69 -3.02
CA GLU A 46 -6.21 14.70 -3.26
C GLU A 46 -6.54 15.57 -4.48
N LEU A 47 -7.03 14.95 -5.57
CA LEU A 47 -7.45 15.67 -6.77
C LEU A 47 -8.68 16.56 -6.51
N ALA A 48 -9.71 16.04 -5.83
CA ALA A 48 -10.87 16.82 -5.45
C ALA A 48 -10.47 18.00 -4.53
N HIS A 49 -9.53 17.77 -3.62
CA HIS A 49 -8.97 18.84 -2.78
C HIS A 49 -8.21 19.87 -3.61
N SER A 50 -7.35 19.42 -4.53
CA SER A 50 -6.62 20.29 -5.46
C SER A 50 -7.55 21.10 -6.36
N ALA A 51 -8.71 20.56 -6.72
CA ALA A 51 -9.78 21.25 -7.46
C ALA A 51 -10.66 22.16 -6.56
N GLY A 52 -10.28 22.35 -5.30
CA GLY A 52 -10.88 23.34 -4.39
C GLY A 52 -11.90 22.79 -3.41
N LEU A 53 -12.10 21.47 -3.27
CA LEU A 53 -12.93 20.92 -2.20
C LEU A 53 -12.16 20.96 -0.87
N PRO A 54 -12.68 21.61 0.20
CA PRO A 54 -11.94 21.70 1.45
C PRO A 54 -11.67 20.32 2.06
N LYS A 55 -10.43 20.09 2.51
CA LYS A 55 -10.03 18.85 3.21
C LYS A 55 -10.99 18.49 4.35
N ALA A 56 -11.43 19.49 5.13
CA ALA A 56 -12.38 19.29 6.22
C ALA A 56 -13.76 18.76 5.78
N ARG A 57 -14.17 18.98 4.53
CA ARG A 57 -15.39 18.37 3.96
C ARG A 57 -15.15 16.92 3.51
N ILE A 58 -13.94 16.59 3.06
CA ILE A 58 -13.59 15.24 2.59
C ILE A 58 -13.36 14.30 3.78
N GLU A 59 -12.68 14.80 4.82
CA GLU A 59 -12.24 14.04 5.99
C GLU A 59 -13.06 14.39 7.25
N GLU A 60 -14.35 14.76 7.07
CA GLU A 60 -15.22 15.05 8.20
C GLU A 60 -15.31 13.82 9.13
N PRO A 61 -15.02 13.96 10.44
CA PRO A 61 -15.08 12.83 11.37
C PRO A 61 -16.47 12.22 11.45
N GLY A 62 -16.57 10.91 11.24
CA GLY A 62 -17.83 10.17 11.32
C GLY A 62 -18.76 10.33 10.12
N ILE A 63 -18.28 10.92 9.02
CA ILE A 63 -19.05 11.00 7.76
C ILE A 63 -19.44 9.60 7.26
N ASP A 64 -20.68 9.46 6.82
CA ASP A 64 -21.17 8.24 6.20
C ASP A 64 -20.44 7.97 4.87
N PRO A 65 -20.08 6.70 4.54
CA PRO A 65 -19.41 6.36 3.28
C PRO A 65 -20.14 6.88 2.01
N LYS A 66 -21.48 6.78 1.96
CA LYS A 66 -22.27 7.26 0.82
C LYS A 66 -22.25 8.79 0.75
N GLU A 67 -22.34 9.45 1.90
CA GLU A 67 -22.21 10.91 1.97
C GLU A 67 -20.83 11.38 1.50
N LYS A 68 -19.75 10.70 1.90
CA LYS A 68 -18.39 11.00 1.44
C LYS A 68 -18.27 10.90 -0.08
N VAL A 69 -18.82 9.85 -0.68
CA VAL A 69 -18.87 9.69 -2.14
C VAL A 69 -19.63 10.85 -2.78
N GLY A 70 -20.83 11.18 -2.28
CA GLY A 70 -21.64 12.29 -2.81
C GLY A 70 -20.88 13.63 -2.82
N ARG A 71 -20.12 13.93 -1.75
CA ARG A 71 -19.28 15.15 -1.68
C ARG A 71 -18.15 15.15 -2.71
N LEU A 72 -17.57 13.99 -3.02
CA LEU A 72 -16.53 13.86 -4.04
C LEU A 72 -17.10 13.97 -5.47
N VAL A 73 -18.32 13.48 -5.70
CA VAL A 73 -19.03 13.59 -6.98
C VAL A 73 -19.21 15.05 -7.41
N GLU A 74 -19.38 15.99 -6.45
CA GLU A 74 -19.42 17.44 -6.72
C GLU A 74 -18.18 17.93 -7.51
N LYS A 75 -17.05 17.20 -7.45
CA LYS A 75 -15.79 17.56 -8.08
C LYS A 75 -15.38 16.76 -9.29
N LEU A 76 -16.05 15.66 -9.62
CA LEU A 76 -15.61 14.82 -10.75
C LEU A 76 -15.63 15.57 -12.09
N GLY A 77 -16.53 16.55 -12.26
CA GLY A 77 -16.53 17.42 -13.44
C GLY A 77 -15.28 18.27 -13.60
N ASP A 78 -14.62 18.66 -12.50
CA ASP A 78 -13.35 19.40 -12.50
C ASP A 78 -12.14 18.48 -12.77
N LEU A 79 -12.34 17.16 -12.80
CA LEU A 79 -11.29 16.14 -12.91
C LEU A 79 -11.38 15.32 -14.22
N ASP A 80 -12.29 15.67 -15.14
CA ASP A 80 -12.63 14.84 -16.32
C ASP A 80 -11.50 14.65 -17.31
N ASN A 81 -10.46 15.48 -17.22
CA ASN A 81 -9.25 15.39 -18.01
C ASN A 81 -8.14 14.53 -17.37
N THR A 82 -8.37 13.93 -16.21
CA THR A 82 -7.35 13.17 -15.46
C THR A 82 -7.41 11.67 -15.78
N THR A 83 -6.25 11.03 -15.87
CA THR A 83 -6.15 9.56 -16.03
C THR A 83 -6.75 8.83 -14.82
N GLN A 84 -6.67 9.42 -13.62
CA GLN A 84 -7.27 8.84 -12.42
C GLN A 84 -8.79 8.71 -12.57
N LEU A 85 -9.47 9.73 -13.13
CA LEU A 85 -10.89 9.62 -13.37
C LEU A 85 -11.21 8.61 -14.48
N SER A 86 -10.36 8.44 -15.50
CA SER A 86 -10.57 7.35 -16.47
C SER A 86 -10.50 5.98 -15.81
N TRP A 87 -9.58 5.75 -14.86
CA TRP A 87 -9.54 4.51 -14.06
C TRP A 87 -10.85 4.28 -13.30
N LEU A 88 -11.42 5.31 -12.65
CA LEU A 88 -12.68 5.18 -11.92
C LEU A 88 -13.84 4.77 -12.83
N ILE A 89 -13.93 5.38 -14.01
CA ILE A 89 -14.98 5.06 -14.99
C ILE A 89 -14.81 3.61 -15.49
N GLU A 90 -13.59 3.21 -15.87
CA GLU A 90 -13.31 1.85 -16.32
C GLU A 90 -13.60 0.81 -15.21
N ILE A 91 -13.22 1.08 -13.96
CA ILE A 91 -13.57 0.24 -12.81
C ILE A 91 -15.09 0.14 -12.66
N ALA A 92 -15.81 1.27 -12.73
CA ALA A 92 -17.26 1.27 -12.59
C ALA A 92 -17.95 0.46 -13.70
N GLN A 93 -17.46 0.57 -14.94
CA GLN A 93 -17.99 -0.14 -16.09
C GLN A 93 -17.70 -1.65 -16.00
N GLU A 94 -16.47 -2.02 -15.63
CA GLU A 94 -16.03 -3.41 -15.58
C GLU A 94 -16.67 -4.18 -14.41
N PHE A 95 -16.81 -3.54 -13.26
CA PHE A 95 -17.18 -4.22 -12.01
C PHE A 95 -18.60 -3.92 -11.50
N PHE A 96 -19.18 -2.78 -11.86
CA PHE A 96 -20.42 -2.28 -11.23
C PHE A 96 -21.55 -2.01 -12.22
N GLU A 97 -21.51 -2.63 -13.40
CA GLU A 97 -22.56 -2.53 -14.43
C GLU A 97 -22.88 -1.07 -14.79
N PHE A 98 -21.87 -0.20 -14.75
CA PHE A 98 -22.01 1.20 -15.13
C PHE A 98 -21.94 1.32 -16.66
N GLU A 99 -22.90 2.01 -17.28
CA GLU A 99 -22.96 2.16 -18.74
C GLU A 99 -22.62 3.58 -19.22
N ASP A 100 -22.65 4.56 -18.30
CA ASP A 100 -22.41 5.95 -18.65
C ASP A 100 -20.90 6.24 -18.80
N GLU A 101 -20.57 7.28 -19.57
CA GLU A 101 -19.19 7.76 -19.74
C GLU A 101 -18.72 8.67 -18.59
N LYS A 102 -19.64 9.16 -17.75
CA LYS A 102 -19.37 10.10 -16.67
C LYS A 102 -20.20 9.80 -15.43
N ILE A 103 -19.57 9.85 -14.26
CA ILE A 103 -20.27 9.88 -12.97
C ILE A 103 -20.65 11.33 -12.67
N THR A 104 -21.93 11.56 -12.39
CA THR A 104 -22.54 12.87 -12.20
C THR A 104 -23.49 12.84 -11.00
N SER A 105 -23.95 14.02 -10.57
CA SER A 105 -24.93 14.14 -9.48
C SER A 105 -26.25 13.39 -9.74
N SER A 106 -26.60 13.10 -11.00
CA SER A 106 -27.84 12.40 -11.35
C SER A 106 -27.74 10.88 -11.42
N ASN A 107 -26.53 10.29 -11.47
CA ASN A 107 -26.36 8.83 -11.63
C ASN A 107 -25.53 8.16 -10.53
N TRP A 108 -24.75 8.91 -9.75
CA TRP A 108 -23.81 8.32 -8.79
C TRP A 108 -24.47 7.50 -7.68
N GLU A 109 -25.67 7.86 -7.23
CA GLU A 109 -26.37 7.10 -6.17
C GLU A 109 -26.74 5.69 -6.65
N LYS A 110 -27.20 5.56 -7.90
CA LYS A 110 -27.49 4.26 -8.50
C LYS A 110 -26.20 3.44 -8.62
N LEU A 111 -25.11 4.06 -9.07
CA LEU A 111 -23.80 3.40 -9.11
C LEU A 111 -23.36 2.94 -7.71
N TYR A 112 -23.51 3.79 -6.69
CA TYR A 112 -23.17 3.44 -5.31
C TYR A 112 -23.95 2.22 -4.83
N ASP A 113 -25.26 2.21 -5.06
CA ASP A 113 -26.13 1.12 -4.59
C ASP A 113 -25.85 -0.20 -5.34
N THR A 114 -25.59 -0.15 -6.65
CA THR A 114 -25.16 -1.31 -7.43
C THR A 114 -23.80 -1.83 -6.96
N ALA A 115 -22.81 -0.94 -6.79
CA ALA A 115 -21.49 -1.29 -6.31
C ALA A 115 -21.55 -1.93 -4.92
N LEU A 116 -22.33 -1.37 -4.00
CA LEU A 116 -22.55 -1.92 -2.66
C LEU A 116 -23.16 -3.33 -2.73
N ALA A 117 -24.15 -3.55 -3.58
CA ALA A 117 -24.76 -4.86 -3.76
C ALA A 117 -23.75 -5.91 -4.26
N LYS A 118 -22.94 -5.57 -5.27
CA LYS A 118 -21.87 -6.42 -5.81
C LYS A 118 -20.80 -6.72 -4.75
N MET A 119 -20.31 -5.68 -4.07
CA MET A 119 -19.27 -5.81 -3.04
C MET A 119 -19.73 -6.59 -1.81
N SER A 120 -21.03 -6.75 -1.60
CA SER A 120 -21.61 -7.53 -0.51
C SER A 120 -21.75 -9.03 -0.85
N GLU A 121 -21.46 -9.44 -2.08
CA GLU A 121 -21.47 -10.85 -2.47
C GLU A 121 -20.34 -11.61 -1.75
N SER A 122 -20.63 -12.83 -1.31
CA SER A 122 -19.69 -13.59 -0.45
C SER A 122 -18.39 -13.98 -1.14
N ASP A 123 -18.39 -14.03 -2.48
CA ASP A 123 -17.25 -14.36 -3.32
C ASP A 123 -16.69 -13.13 -4.08
N TRP A 124 -17.02 -11.92 -3.64
CA TRP A 124 -16.64 -10.68 -4.32
C TRP A 124 -15.13 -10.56 -4.56
N GLU A 125 -14.30 -10.89 -3.56
CA GLU A 125 -12.85 -10.90 -3.71
C GLU A 125 -12.38 -11.83 -4.84
N GLN A 126 -12.97 -13.02 -4.93
CA GLN A 126 -12.64 -14.00 -5.96
C GLN A 126 -13.12 -13.55 -7.34
N GLN A 127 -14.25 -12.85 -7.42
CA GLN A 127 -14.71 -12.21 -8.66
C GLN A 127 -13.70 -11.16 -9.14
N VAL A 128 -13.25 -10.27 -8.26
CA VAL A 128 -12.26 -9.23 -8.58
C VAL A 128 -10.95 -9.84 -9.06
N LEU A 129 -10.40 -10.82 -8.35
CA LEU A 129 -9.16 -11.51 -8.73
C LEU A 129 -9.27 -12.16 -10.10
N LYS A 130 -10.36 -12.89 -10.34
CA LYS A 130 -10.60 -13.62 -11.60
C LYS A 130 -10.77 -12.67 -12.79
N GLN A 131 -11.59 -11.63 -12.63
CA GLN A 131 -11.86 -10.67 -13.70
C GLN A 131 -10.62 -9.81 -14.01
N SER A 132 -9.80 -9.52 -12.99
CA SER A 132 -8.50 -8.86 -13.14
C SER A 132 -7.37 -9.80 -13.63
N LYS A 133 -7.65 -11.10 -13.79
CA LYS A 133 -6.68 -12.15 -14.18
C LYS A 133 -5.46 -12.21 -13.24
N LEU A 134 -5.65 -11.96 -11.95
CA LEU A 134 -4.58 -12.01 -10.94
C LEU A 134 -4.41 -13.41 -10.37
N GLU A 135 -3.21 -13.97 -10.51
CA GLU A 135 -2.82 -15.28 -9.94
C GLU A 135 -2.06 -15.13 -8.62
N GLN A 136 -1.28 -14.06 -8.47
CA GLN A 136 -0.60 -13.71 -7.22
C GLN A 136 -0.57 -12.20 -7.04
N VAL A 137 -0.60 -11.78 -5.78
CA VAL A 137 -0.56 -10.39 -5.36
C VAL A 137 0.52 -10.25 -4.30
N TYR A 138 1.60 -9.53 -4.61
CA TYR A 138 2.69 -9.33 -3.68
C TYR A 138 2.32 -8.22 -2.72
N LEU A 139 2.40 -8.51 -1.43
CA LEU A 139 2.08 -7.60 -0.35
C LEU A 139 3.29 -6.73 0.01
N THR A 140 3.07 -5.74 0.86
CA THR A 140 4.12 -4.96 1.51
C THR A 140 3.86 -4.98 3.01
N ASN A 141 4.22 -6.08 3.67
CA ASN A 141 3.92 -6.31 5.07
C ASN A 141 4.89 -5.55 5.97
N ASP A 142 4.35 -4.97 7.04
CA ASP A 142 5.17 -4.45 8.13
C ASP A 142 6.06 -5.56 8.71
N PHE A 143 7.24 -5.19 9.21
CA PHE A 143 8.25 -6.17 9.64
C PHE A 143 7.80 -7.07 10.81
N ASP A 144 6.77 -6.69 11.55
CA ASP A 144 6.20 -7.44 12.69
C ASP A 144 4.85 -8.10 12.37
N ASP A 145 4.47 -8.17 11.09
CA ASP A 145 3.30 -8.92 10.64
C ASP A 145 3.48 -10.43 10.95
N PRO A 146 2.50 -11.08 11.61
CA PRO A 146 2.56 -12.52 11.87
C PRO A 146 2.54 -13.38 10.60
N LEU A 147 2.07 -12.86 9.46
CA LEU A 147 1.92 -13.57 8.19
C LEU A 147 0.96 -14.77 8.30
N GLU A 148 -0.08 -14.63 9.11
CA GLU A 148 -1.07 -15.68 9.42
C GLU A 148 -2.46 -15.27 8.95
N GLY A 149 -3.33 -16.26 8.68
CA GLY A 149 -4.74 -16.01 8.37
C GLY A 149 -5.04 -15.64 6.92
N PHE A 150 -4.10 -15.88 6.00
CA PHE A 150 -4.27 -15.76 4.55
C PHE A 150 -3.39 -16.78 3.80
N ASP A 151 -3.69 -17.04 2.52
CA ASP A 151 -2.88 -17.93 1.68
C ASP A 151 -1.64 -17.18 1.15
N THR A 152 -0.46 -17.51 1.67
CA THR A 152 0.82 -16.91 1.27
C THR A 152 1.29 -17.31 -0.14
N ASN A 153 0.56 -18.20 -0.84
CA ASN A 153 0.78 -18.46 -2.27
C ASN A 153 -0.01 -17.51 -3.17
N LEU A 154 -1.14 -16.99 -2.70
CA LEU A 154 -1.94 -15.99 -3.40
C LEU A 154 -1.50 -14.57 -3.00
N TYR A 155 -1.49 -14.29 -1.71
CA TYR A 155 -1.03 -13.02 -1.13
C TYR A 155 0.40 -13.18 -0.64
N VAL A 156 1.35 -12.93 -1.53
CA VAL A 156 2.76 -13.26 -1.33
C VAL A 156 3.45 -12.21 -0.46
N PRO A 157 4.00 -12.56 0.72
CA PRO A 157 4.60 -11.57 1.59
C PRO A 157 5.85 -10.89 1.00
N CYS A 158 6.02 -9.60 1.29
CA CYS A 158 7.30 -8.91 1.14
C CYS A 158 7.63 -8.14 2.41
N LEU A 159 8.89 -8.20 2.84
CA LEU A 159 9.36 -7.52 4.04
C LEU A 159 9.54 -6.03 3.75
N ARG A 160 8.67 -5.19 4.33
CA ARG A 160 8.84 -3.74 4.32
C ARG A 160 9.91 -3.32 5.32
N THR A 161 10.94 -2.60 4.87
CA THR A 161 12.09 -2.25 5.71
C THR A 161 12.17 -0.77 6.08
N ASP A 162 11.24 0.08 5.63
CA ASP A 162 11.28 1.54 5.88
C ASP A 162 11.44 1.89 7.37
N ASP A 163 10.63 1.27 8.23
CA ASP A 163 10.66 1.53 9.68
C ASP A 163 12.01 1.13 10.29
N LEU A 164 12.54 -0.02 9.89
CA LEU A 164 13.83 -0.50 10.39
C LEU A 164 14.95 0.44 9.97
N VAL A 165 14.99 0.84 8.70
CA VAL A 165 16.07 1.66 8.15
C VAL A 165 15.99 3.11 8.63
N PHE A 166 14.82 3.75 8.55
CA PHE A 166 14.69 5.20 8.77
C PHE A 166 14.04 5.59 10.10
N HIS A 167 13.47 4.64 10.84
CA HIS A 167 12.72 4.92 12.07
C HIS A 167 13.22 4.17 13.31
N PHE A 168 14.38 3.51 13.24
CA PHE A 168 14.97 2.84 14.41
C PHE A 168 15.26 3.78 15.60
N THR A 169 15.42 5.08 15.34
CA THR A 169 15.57 6.10 16.40
C THR A 169 14.30 6.25 17.25
N LYS A 170 13.12 5.87 16.73
CA LYS A 170 11.86 5.84 17.48
C LYS A 170 11.83 4.65 18.43
N GLN A 171 11.45 4.90 19.69
CA GLN A 171 11.31 3.86 20.70
C GLN A 171 10.30 2.78 20.29
N THR A 172 9.17 3.19 19.69
CA THR A 172 8.11 2.28 19.24
C THR A 172 8.59 1.26 18.21
N THR A 173 9.46 1.65 17.28
CA THR A 173 10.06 0.74 16.29
C THR A 173 10.93 -0.32 16.96
N ARG A 174 11.72 0.08 17.97
CA ARG A 174 12.58 -0.86 18.72
C ARG A 174 11.76 -1.84 19.56
N GLU A 175 10.70 -1.36 20.22
CA GLU A 175 9.78 -2.21 20.99
C GLU A 175 9.07 -3.23 20.10
N ARG A 176 8.58 -2.82 18.92
CA ARG A 176 8.01 -3.73 17.93
C ARG A 176 9.02 -4.78 17.46
N LEU A 177 10.25 -4.38 17.16
CA LEU A 177 11.32 -5.31 16.75
C LEU A 177 11.65 -6.33 17.84
N ALA A 178 11.80 -5.87 19.09
CA ALA A 178 12.08 -6.74 20.23
C ALA A 178 10.93 -7.73 20.45
N LYS A 179 9.69 -7.27 20.37
CA LYS A 179 8.49 -8.11 20.48
C LYS A 179 8.42 -9.18 19.37
N ALA A 180 8.68 -8.79 18.12
CA ALA A 180 8.59 -9.69 16.96
C ALA A 180 9.70 -10.75 16.95
N THR A 181 10.90 -10.41 17.44
CA THR A 181 12.09 -11.27 17.33
C THR A 181 12.48 -11.97 18.64
N GLY A 182 11.96 -11.50 19.76
CA GLY A 182 12.42 -11.86 21.11
C GLY A 182 13.86 -11.42 21.40
N VAL A 183 14.38 -10.43 20.67
CA VAL A 183 15.77 -9.93 20.80
C VAL A 183 15.75 -8.49 21.30
N GLU A 184 16.30 -8.28 22.49
CA GLU A 184 16.63 -6.94 22.98
C GLU A 184 17.91 -6.45 22.30
N VAL A 185 17.80 -5.40 21.50
CA VAL A 185 18.95 -4.81 20.79
C VAL A 185 19.79 -4.00 21.76
N GLY A 186 20.99 -4.50 22.09
CA GLY A 186 21.97 -3.81 22.93
C GLY A 186 23.20 -3.30 22.17
N ASN A 187 23.45 -3.85 20.98
CA ASN A 187 24.63 -3.58 20.16
C ASN A 187 24.40 -3.99 18.68
N ALA A 188 25.37 -3.71 17.82
CA ALA A 188 25.30 -3.98 16.39
C ALA A 188 25.10 -5.47 16.05
N ALA A 189 25.63 -6.39 16.87
CA ALA A 189 25.47 -7.82 16.66
C ALA A 189 24.03 -8.28 16.96
N THR A 190 23.45 -7.82 18.08
CA THR A 190 22.05 -8.12 18.43
C THR A 190 21.05 -7.47 17.46
N LEU A 191 21.38 -6.31 16.87
CA LEU A 191 20.57 -5.70 15.81
C LEU A 191 20.56 -6.58 14.55
N LYS A 192 21.73 -7.08 14.13
CA LYS A 192 21.83 -8.03 13.02
C LYS A 192 21.09 -9.35 13.29
N ASP A 193 21.18 -9.87 14.51
CA ASP A 193 20.44 -11.07 14.92
C ASP A 193 18.92 -10.86 14.83
N ALA A 194 18.41 -9.74 15.35
CA ALA A 194 16.99 -9.39 15.28
C ALA A 194 16.51 -9.32 13.82
N ILE A 195 17.24 -8.61 12.95
CA ILE A 195 16.92 -8.53 11.51
C ILE A 195 16.98 -9.92 10.88
N GLY A 196 18.01 -10.71 11.17
CA GLY A 196 18.12 -12.09 10.66
C GLY A 196 16.93 -12.98 11.02
N LYS A 197 16.36 -12.82 12.22
CA LYS A 197 15.13 -13.52 12.62
C LYS A 197 13.90 -13.06 11.83
N LEU A 198 13.80 -11.78 11.48
CA LEU A 198 12.74 -11.31 10.59
C LEU A 198 12.85 -11.95 9.20
N PHE A 199 14.05 -12.00 8.62
CA PHE A 199 14.27 -12.71 7.35
C PHE A 199 13.89 -14.18 7.44
N ALA A 200 14.25 -14.87 8.54
CA ALA A 200 13.87 -16.26 8.75
C ALA A 200 12.35 -16.44 8.81
N HIS A 201 11.64 -15.59 9.55
CA HIS A 201 10.16 -15.58 9.63
C HIS A 201 9.53 -15.39 8.25
N PHE A 202 9.91 -14.32 7.54
CA PHE A 202 9.36 -13.99 6.23
C PHE A 202 9.65 -15.08 5.18
N THR A 203 10.89 -15.56 5.10
CA THR A 203 11.25 -16.62 4.12
C THR A 203 10.58 -17.96 4.43
N SER A 204 10.35 -18.28 5.72
CA SER A 204 9.57 -19.47 6.09
C SER A 204 8.10 -19.38 5.69
N ASN A 205 7.58 -18.16 5.52
CA ASN A 205 6.23 -17.84 5.08
C ASN A 205 6.16 -17.40 3.60
N ASN A 206 7.04 -17.96 2.76
CA ASN A 206 7.04 -17.78 1.30
C ASN A 206 7.33 -16.35 0.80
N ALA A 207 7.94 -15.49 1.62
CA ALA A 207 8.27 -14.14 1.16
C ALA A 207 9.22 -14.16 -0.05
N ARG A 208 9.02 -13.21 -0.98
CA ARG A 208 9.76 -13.16 -2.26
C ARG A 208 10.62 -11.92 -2.44
N ALA A 209 10.38 -10.85 -1.68
CA ALA A 209 11.14 -9.63 -1.78
C ALA A 209 11.24 -8.87 -0.45
N CYS A 210 12.14 -7.89 -0.41
CA CYS A 210 12.09 -6.78 0.51
C CYS A 210 11.67 -5.53 -0.27
N ALA A 211 11.00 -4.59 0.39
CA ALA A 211 10.59 -3.33 -0.20
C ALA A 211 10.98 -2.16 0.72
N ILE A 212 11.39 -1.05 0.10
CA ILE A 212 11.76 0.18 0.79
C ILE A 212 11.56 1.38 -0.12
N SER A 213 11.09 2.50 0.43
CA SER A 213 11.09 3.81 -0.22
C SER A 213 12.26 4.64 0.29
N LEU A 214 13.12 5.10 -0.63
CA LEU A 214 14.31 5.86 -0.27
C LEU A 214 14.08 7.36 -0.49
N PRO A 215 14.44 8.24 0.46
CA PRO A 215 14.42 9.67 0.20
C PRO A 215 15.53 10.02 -0.81
N PRO A 216 15.38 11.11 -1.59
CA PRO A 216 16.36 11.49 -2.62
C PRO A 216 17.75 11.82 -2.06
N THR A 217 17.87 12.04 -0.76
CA THR A 217 19.12 12.34 -0.05
C THR A 217 19.83 11.09 0.48
N PHE A 218 19.21 9.91 0.44
CA PHE A 218 19.84 8.70 0.95
C PHE A 218 20.90 8.18 -0.02
N SER A 219 22.12 8.01 0.47
CA SER A 219 23.24 7.48 -0.30
C SER A 219 23.84 6.31 0.49
N PRO A 220 23.49 5.05 0.16
CA PRO A 220 23.92 3.89 0.95
C PRO A 220 25.44 3.75 0.89
N GLN A 221 26.03 3.54 2.05
CA GLN A 221 27.47 3.35 2.22
C GLN A 221 27.72 2.22 3.21
N GLN A 222 28.82 1.49 3.02
CA GLN A 222 29.22 0.47 3.98
C GLN A 222 29.61 1.13 5.31
N VAL A 223 28.88 0.81 6.37
CA VAL A 223 29.15 1.30 7.73
C VAL A 223 29.82 0.21 8.57
N SER A 224 30.94 0.55 9.21
CA SER A 224 31.63 -0.38 10.11
C SER A 224 30.91 -0.50 11.45
N VAL A 225 31.06 -1.64 12.14
CA VAL A 225 30.52 -1.82 13.50
C VAL A 225 31.07 -0.75 14.45
N ALA A 226 32.35 -0.39 14.34
CA ALA A 226 32.96 0.64 15.18
C ALA A 226 32.33 2.03 14.97
N SER A 227 31.83 2.32 13.77
CA SER A 227 31.19 3.58 13.42
C SER A 227 29.76 3.67 13.95
N VAL A 228 28.99 2.57 13.90
CA VAL A 228 27.57 2.58 14.31
C VAL A 228 27.39 2.39 15.82
N GLU A 229 28.29 1.69 16.50
CA GLU A 229 28.16 1.36 17.93
C GLU A 229 27.93 2.57 18.84
N PRO A 230 28.68 3.69 18.72
CA PRO A 230 28.44 4.88 19.53
C PRO A 230 27.05 5.50 19.28
N VAL A 231 26.60 5.51 18.01
CA VAL A 231 25.28 6.02 17.63
C VAL A 231 24.17 5.15 18.20
N LEU A 232 24.30 3.84 18.05
CA LEU A 232 23.33 2.88 18.55
C LEU A 232 23.18 2.99 20.08
N LYS A 233 24.28 3.14 20.82
CA LYS A 233 24.24 3.37 22.27
C LYS A 233 23.49 4.65 22.65
N GLN A 234 23.67 5.74 21.90
CA GLN A 234 22.91 6.98 22.14
C GLN A 234 21.41 6.76 21.91
N VAL A 235 21.05 6.13 20.79
CA VAL A 235 19.65 5.82 20.45
C VAL A 235 19.00 4.92 21.51
N LEU A 236 19.70 3.88 21.96
CA LEU A 236 19.21 2.95 22.98
C LEU A 236 19.08 3.60 24.37
N ALA A 237 19.92 4.60 24.67
CA ALA A 237 19.79 5.42 25.88
C ALA A 237 18.65 6.45 25.80
N GLY A 238 17.95 6.55 24.65
CA GLY A 238 16.89 7.53 24.43
C GLY A 238 17.40 8.94 24.14
N ASN A 239 18.69 9.10 23.83
CA ASN A 239 19.26 10.39 23.48
C ASN A 239 18.92 10.77 22.04
N ALA A 240 18.73 12.07 21.80
CA ALA A 240 18.65 12.60 20.45
C ALA A 240 19.99 12.41 19.71
N VAL A 241 19.92 12.09 18.43
CA VAL A 241 21.08 11.98 17.54
C VAL A 241 20.99 13.01 16.44
N SER A 242 22.15 13.43 15.92
CA SER A 242 22.23 14.31 14.76
C SER A 242 21.73 13.63 13.48
N VAL A 243 21.51 14.41 12.43
CA VAL A 243 21.11 13.90 11.10
C VAL A 243 22.17 12.96 10.53
N ASP A 244 23.46 13.27 10.70
CA ASP A 244 24.56 12.43 10.20
C ASP A 244 24.67 11.10 10.95
N GLU A 245 24.44 11.13 12.27
CA GLU A 245 24.38 9.92 13.09
C GLU A 245 23.17 9.06 12.71
N ALA A 246 21.99 9.67 12.54
CA ALA A 246 20.80 8.96 12.06
C ALA A 246 21.04 8.32 10.69
N ASN A 247 21.68 9.04 9.76
CA ASN A 247 22.04 8.51 8.43
C ASN A 247 23.07 7.37 8.53
N THR A 248 24.04 7.46 9.44
CA THR A 248 25.00 6.38 9.70
C THR A 248 24.30 5.11 10.17
N LEU A 249 23.28 5.25 11.03
CA LEU A 249 22.46 4.12 11.47
C LEU A 249 21.61 3.56 10.32
N SER A 250 20.96 4.41 9.52
CA SER A 250 20.20 3.98 8.34
C SER A 250 21.05 3.20 7.35
N CYS A 251 22.25 3.68 7.01
CA CYS A 251 23.20 2.98 6.13
C CYS A 251 23.75 1.68 6.72
N PHE A 252 23.73 1.51 8.05
CA PHE A 252 24.13 0.26 8.68
C PHE A 252 23.03 -0.81 8.64
N ILE A 253 21.76 -0.37 8.73
CA ILE A 253 20.60 -1.27 8.69
C ILE A 253 20.24 -1.68 7.26
N PHE A 254 20.37 -0.76 6.31
CA PHE A 254 20.21 -0.99 4.88
C PHE A 254 21.28 -1.95 4.34
#